data_AF-A0AAV9SQP1-F1
#
_entry.id   AF-A0AAV9SQP1-F1
#
_cell.length_a   1.000
_cell.length_b   1.000
_cell.length_c   1.000
_cell.angle_alpha   90.00
_cell.angle_beta   90.00
_cell.angle_gamma   90.00
#
_symmetry.space_group_name_H-M   'P 1'
#
loop_
_entity.id
_entity.type
_entity.pdbx_description
1 polymer ?
#
loop_
_entity_poly.entity_id
_entity_poly.type
_entity_poly.pdbx_seq_one_letter_code
_entity_poly.pdbx_strand_id
1 'polypeptide(L)'
;MSTLSYSRWIFLLSLAALMFISLSEVESFSPIIKLDCCQNLSNRTFPRIKQCYEQKRLDCNIHAFIIKNHKGRLRCIDPKSEKLRNKIKKGELRCPPDISSPE
;
A
#
# COMPACT_ATOMS: atom_id res chain seq x y z
N MET A 1 -42.86 -11.55 17.69
CA MET A 1 -42.03 -12.18 16.63
C MET A 1 -42.36 -11.51 15.31
N SER A 2 -41.43 -10.72 14.75
CA SER A 2 -41.66 -9.92 13.54
C SER A 2 -41.45 -10.79 12.30
N THR A 3 -42.53 -11.22 11.64
CA THR A 3 -42.45 -11.96 10.38
C THR A 3 -42.26 -10.95 9.23
N LEU A 4 -41.00 -10.65 8.91
CA LEU A 4 -40.67 -9.84 7.74
C LEU A 4 -41.03 -10.62 6.46
N SER A 5 -41.75 -9.99 5.54
CA SER A 5 -42.10 -10.56 4.23
C SER A 5 -40.85 -11.08 3.48
N TYR A 6 -40.98 -12.23 2.83
CA TYR A 6 -39.91 -12.96 2.12
C TYR A 6 -39.09 -12.07 1.17
N SER A 7 -39.75 -11.14 0.48
CA SER A 7 -39.09 -10.15 -0.39
C SER A 7 -38.10 -9.26 0.38
N ARG A 8 -38.49 -8.77 1.57
CA ARG A 8 -37.61 -7.94 2.41
C ARG A 8 -36.39 -8.71 2.91
N TRP A 9 -36.54 -10.01 3.15
CA TRP A 9 -35.43 -10.90 3.52
C TRP A 9 -34.40 -11.04 2.40
N ILE A 10 -34.86 -11.26 1.16
CA ILE A 10 -33.97 -11.36 0.00
C ILE A 10 -33.21 -10.05 -0.22
N PHE A 11 -33.90 -8.90 -0.13
CA PHE A 11 -33.27 -7.60 -0.25
C PHE A 11 -32.20 -7.34 0.82
N LEU A 12 -32.46 -7.73 2.08
CA LEU A 12 -31.48 -7.55 3.15
C LEU A 12 -30.25 -8.46 2.96
N LEU A 13 -30.47 -9.70 2.49
CA LEU A 13 -29.38 -10.63 2.21
C LEU A 13 -28.51 -10.16 1.04
N SER A 14 -29.11 -9.62 -0.03
CA SER A 14 -28.34 -9.09 -1.17
C SER A 14 -27.57 -7.83 -0.81
N LEU A 15 -28.15 -6.93 0.00
CA LEU A 15 -27.45 -5.74 0.51
C LEU A 15 -26.28 -6.13 1.43
N ALA A 16 -26.48 -7.11 2.30
CA ALA A 16 -25.42 -7.64 3.15
C ALA A 16 -24.28 -8.23 2.31
N ALA A 17 -24.60 -9.04 1.30
CA ALA A 17 -23.61 -9.62 0.39
C ALA A 17 -22.80 -8.54 -0.35
N LEU A 18 -23.45 -7.48 -0.84
CA LEU A 18 -22.76 -6.35 -1.48
C LEU A 18 -21.82 -5.61 -0.51
N MET A 19 -22.25 -5.38 0.74
CA MET A 19 -21.41 -4.77 1.77
C MET A 19 -20.17 -5.61 2.09
N PHE A 20 -20.30 -6.94 2.13
CA PHE A 20 -19.14 -7.83 2.30
C PHE A 20 -18.18 -7.77 1.10
N ILE A 21 -18.69 -7.72 -0.13
CA ILE A 21 -17.85 -7.62 -1.34
C ILE A 21 -17.10 -6.28 -1.36
N SER A 22 -17.75 -5.17 -1.01
CA SER A 22 -17.10 -3.86 -0.91
C SER A 22 -16.02 -3.79 0.17
N LEU A 23 -16.16 -4.54 1.28
CA LEU A 23 -15.13 -4.63 2.31
C LEU A 23 -13.87 -5.34 1.80
N SER A 24 -14.04 -6.40 1.00
CA SER A 24 -12.94 -7.17 0.42
C SER A 24 -12.14 -6.43 -0.67
N GLU A 25 -12.67 -5.37 -1.29
CA GLU A 25 -11.92 -4.58 -2.27
C GLU A 25 -10.90 -3.62 -1.62
N VAL A 26 -11.08 -3.26 -0.33
CA VAL A 26 -10.13 -2.41 0.41
C VAL A 26 -9.00 -3.23 1.04
N GLU A 27 -9.19 -4.53 1.21
CA GLU A 27 -8.16 -5.49 1.66
C GLU A 27 -7.30 -6.04 0.52
N SER A 28 -7.19 -5.33 -0.61
CA SER A 28 -6.14 -5.58 -1.60
C SER A 28 -4.76 -5.20 -1.06
N PHE A 29 -4.32 -5.93 -0.03
CA PHE A 29 -2.97 -6.32 0.30
C PHE A 29 -1.89 -5.26 0.01
N SER A 30 -1.91 -4.15 0.74
CA SER A 30 -0.65 -3.69 1.31
C SER A 30 -0.37 -4.63 2.48
N PRO A 31 0.49 -5.67 2.33
CA PRO A 31 0.91 -6.42 3.49
C PRO A 31 1.38 -5.40 4.52
N ILE A 32 0.90 -5.51 5.76
CA ILE A 32 1.43 -4.78 6.92
C ILE A 32 2.86 -5.30 7.10
N ILE A 33 3.75 -4.88 6.22
CA ILE A 33 5.17 -5.04 6.37
C ILE A 33 5.49 -3.95 7.38
N LYS A 34 5.85 -4.32 8.60
CA LYS A 34 6.54 -3.38 9.48
C LYS A 34 7.85 -3.07 8.77
N LEU A 35 7.91 -1.92 8.08
CA LEU A 35 9.14 -1.42 7.47
C LEU A 35 9.81 -0.53 8.50
N ASP A 36 11.05 -0.86 8.84
CA ASP A 36 11.87 0.00 9.67
C ASP A 36 12.15 1.32 8.94
N CYS A 37 12.29 2.40 9.71
CA CYS A 37 12.66 3.70 9.15
C CYS A 37 13.97 3.59 8.35
N CYS A 38 13.98 4.17 7.16
CA CYS A 38 15.19 4.33 6.37
C CYS A 38 16.26 5.11 7.13
N GLN A 39 17.37 4.44 7.47
CA GLN A 39 18.55 5.07 8.08
C GLN A 39 19.49 5.69 7.04
N ASN A 40 19.52 5.13 5.83
CA ASN A 40 20.40 5.56 4.75
C ASN A 40 19.68 5.50 3.41
N LEU A 41 19.97 6.47 2.53
CA LEU A 41 19.40 6.53 1.18
C LEU A 41 20.37 5.93 0.17
N SER A 42 19.83 5.17 -0.78
CA SER A 42 20.60 4.62 -1.90
C SER A 42 20.39 5.46 -3.16
N ASN A 43 21.51 5.91 -3.72
CA ASN A 43 21.55 6.55 -5.05
C ASN A 43 21.76 5.52 -6.17
N ARG A 44 21.85 4.24 -5.84
CA ARG A 44 22.15 3.19 -6.81
C ARG A 44 20.96 2.92 -7.71
N THR A 45 21.26 2.69 -8.98
CA THR A 45 20.29 2.23 -9.96
C THR A 45 19.61 0.94 -9.50
N PHE A 46 18.28 0.93 -9.53
CA PHE A 46 17.46 -0.23 -9.23
C PHE A 46 16.85 -0.79 -10.54
N PRO A 47 17.07 -2.08 -10.84
CA PRO A 47 16.70 -2.63 -12.14
C PRO A 47 15.24 -3.08 -12.22
N ARG A 48 14.69 -3.71 -11.17
CA ARG A 48 13.31 -4.24 -11.16
C ARG A 48 12.67 -4.06 -9.79
N ILE A 49 11.61 -3.25 -9.76
CA ILE A 49 10.83 -2.97 -8.55
C ILE A 49 9.58 -3.85 -8.60
N LYS A 50 9.38 -4.65 -7.55
CA LYS A 50 8.17 -5.47 -7.35
C LYS A 50 7.13 -4.69 -6.55
N GLN A 51 7.56 -4.00 -5.50
CA GLN A 51 6.69 -3.16 -4.66
C GLN A 51 7.43 -1.85 -4.34
N CYS A 52 6.68 -0.78 -4.15
CA CYS A 52 7.19 0.52 -3.74
C CYS A 52 6.27 1.09 -2.65
N TYR A 53 6.87 1.75 -1.67
CA TYR A 53 6.17 2.46 -0.60
C TYR A 53 6.83 3.81 -0.39
N GLU A 54 6.05 4.83 -0.04
CA GLU A 54 6.56 6.14 0.34
C GLU A 54 6.60 6.25 1.86
N GLN A 55 7.79 6.42 2.44
CA GLN A 55 7.95 6.62 3.88
C GLN A 55 7.56 8.06 4.23
N LYS A 56 6.30 8.23 4.63
CA LYS A 56 5.73 9.50 5.10
C LYS A 56 5.44 9.50 6.61
N ARG A 57 6.03 8.57 7.36
CA ARG A 57 5.81 8.46 8.80
C ARG A 57 6.52 9.60 9.54
N LEU A 58 5.83 10.20 10.52
CA LEU A 58 6.34 11.32 11.32
C LEU A 58 7.49 10.92 12.26
N ASP A 59 7.55 9.66 12.66
CA ASP A 59 8.60 9.09 13.50
C ASP A 59 9.88 8.77 12.73
N CYS A 60 9.84 8.81 11.40
CA CYS A 60 11.03 8.66 10.58
C CYS A 60 11.61 10.02 10.18
N ASN A 61 12.84 10.30 10.64
CA ASN A 61 13.53 11.57 10.38
C ASN A 61 13.90 11.82 8.90
N ILE A 62 13.82 10.80 8.06
CA ILE A 62 14.26 10.86 6.66
C ILE A 62 13.07 10.53 5.75
N HIS A 63 12.77 11.41 4.80
CA HIS A 63 11.84 11.08 3.71
C HIS A 63 12.53 10.14 2.71
N ALA A 64 11.90 9.01 2.41
CA ALA A 64 12.46 7.99 1.53
C ALA A 64 11.37 7.24 0.76
N PHE A 65 11.75 6.63 -0.36
CA PHE A 65 10.93 5.60 -1.00
C PHE A 65 11.52 4.23 -0.76
N ILE A 66 10.72 3.28 -0.29
CA ILE A 66 11.15 1.93 0.00
C ILE A 66 10.73 1.02 -1.14
N ILE A 67 11.72 0.48 -1.86
CA ILE A 67 11.49 -0.45 -2.96
C ILE A 67 11.80 -1.87 -2.53
N LYS A 68 10.92 -2.81 -2.87
CA LYS A 68 11.17 -4.25 -2.75
C LYS A 68 11.41 -4.82 -4.14
N ASN A 69 12.52 -5.52 -4.34
CA ASN A 69 12.77 -6.23 -5.59
C ASN A 69 12.13 -7.63 -5.59
N HIS A 70 12.21 -8.34 -6.73
CA HIS A 70 11.70 -9.72 -6.83
C HIS A 70 12.43 -10.72 -5.93
N LYS A 71 13.67 -10.42 -5.51
CA LYS A 71 14.43 -11.20 -4.53
C LYS A 71 14.02 -10.90 -3.08
N GLY A 72 12.98 -10.09 -2.87
CA GLY A 72 12.49 -9.70 -1.55
C GLY A 72 13.35 -8.67 -0.81
N ARG A 73 14.46 -8.19 -1.41
CA ARG A 73 15.35 -7.21 -0.77
C ARG A 73 14.74 -5.83 -0.81
N LEU A 74 14.73 -5.16 0.34
CA LEU A 74 14.31 -3.78 0.50
C LEU A 74 15.47 -2.82 0.25
N ARG A 75 15.18 -1.65 -0.32
CA ARG A 75 16.11 -0.53 -0.43
C ARG A 75 15.37 0.79 -0.24
N CYS A 76 15.98 1.68 0.53
CA CYS A 76 15.58 3.07 0.64
C CYS A 76 16.19 3.87 -0.51
N ILE A 77 15.37 4.62 -1.22
CA ILE A 77 15.74 5.43 -2.39
C ILE A 77 15.50 6.89 -2.04
N ASP A 78 16.46 7.74 -2.41
CA ASP A 78 16.34 9.18 -2.27
C ASP A 78 15.12 9.71 -3.06
N PRO A 79 14.21 10.48 -2.43
CA PRO A 79 13.10 11.15 -3.11
C PRO A 79 13.52 12.01 -4.31
N LYS A 80 14.76 12.50 -4.32
CA LYS A 80 15.35 13.31 -5.40
C LYS A 80 15.81 12.48 -6.59
N SER A 81 15.78 11.15 -6.52
CA SER A 81 16.14 10.27 -7.63
C SER A 81 15.28 10.55 -8.86
N GLU A 82 15.90 11.13 -9.90
CA GLU A 82 15.20 11.51 -11.13
C GLU A 82 14.54 10.29 -11.80
N LYS A 83 15.24 9.15 -11.82
CA LYS A 83 14.73 7.90 -12.37
C LYS A 83 13.46 7.43 -11.65
N LEU A 84 13.44 7.53 -10.31
CA LEU A 84 12.27 7.15 -9.53
C LEU A 84 11.10 8.10 -9.81
N ARG A 85 11.35 9.41 -9.72
CA ARG A 85 10.34 10.45 -9.96
C ARG A 85 9.74 10.34 -11.36
N ASN A 86 10.56 10.06 -12.37
CA ASN A 86 10.08 9.88 -13.74
C ASN A 86 9.16 8.66 -13.86
N LYS A 87 9.47 7.54 -13.19
CA LYS A 87 8.58 6.37 -13.17
C LYS A 87 7.25 6.64 -12.47
N ILE A 88 7.28 7.36 -11.36
CA ILE A 88 6.06 7.74 -10.62
C ILE A 88 5.20 8.69 -11.47
N LYS A 89 5.80 9.74 -12.05
CA LYS A 89 5.12 10.71 -12.91
C LYS A 89 4.50 10.08 -14.16
N LYS A 90 5.17 9.10 -14.75
CA LYS A 90 4.66 8.34 -15.91
C LYS A 90 3.61 7.30 -15.54
N GLY A 91 3.33 7.09 -14.25
CA GLY A 91 2.41 6.06 -13.78
C GLY A 91 2.94 4.62 -13.89
N GLU A 92 4.22 4.44 -14.26
CA GLU A 92 4.88 3.14 -14.34
C GLU A 92 5.14 2.52 -12.95
N LEU A 93 5.09 3.34 -11.90
CA LEU A 93 5.32 2.93 -10.53
C LEU A 93 4.37 3.66 -9.59
N ARG A 94 3.63 2.91 -8.77
CA ARG A 94 2.82 3.44 -7.67
C ARG A 94 3.53 3.17 -6.34
N CYS A 95 3.66 4.21 -5.54
CA CYS A 95 4.28 4.15 -4.21
C CYS A 95 3.28 4.70 -3.19
N PRO A 96 2.33 3.89 -2.70
CA PRO A 96 1.42 4.31 -1.63
C PRO A 96 2.21 4.68 -0.37
N PRO A 97 1.65 5.52 0.51
CA PRO A 97 2.26 5.79 1.80
C PRO A 97 2.42 4.50 2.60
N ASP A 98 3.56 4.37 3.27
CA ASP A 98 3.76 3.35 4.28
C ASP A 98 2.91 3.68 5.51
N ILE A 99 1.98 2.79 5.84
CA ILE A 99 1.02 2.91 6.95
C ILE A 99 1.45 2.02 8.13
N SER A 100 2.72 1.57 8.18
CA SER A 100 3.21 0.88 9.36
C SER A 100 3.10 1.81 10.58
N SER A 101 2.27 1.42 11.56
CA SER A 101 2.11 2.16 12.82
C SER A 101 3.41 2.11 13.62
N PRO A 102 3.82 3.19 14.29
CA PRO A 102 4.71 3.07 15.43
C PRO A 102 3.99 2.24 16.51
N GLU A 103 4.68 1.23 17.04
CA GLU A 103 4.28 0.53 18.27
C GLU A 103 4.66 1.36 19.50
#